data_AF-A0A1B6AKH5-F1
#
_entry.id   AF-A0A1B6AKH5-F1
#
_cell.length_a   1.000
_cell.length_b   1.000
_cell.length_c   1.000
_cell.angle_alpha   90.00
_cell.angle_beta   90.00
_cell.angle_gamma   90.00
#
_symmetry.space_group_name_H-M   'P 1'
#
loop_
_entity.id
_entity.type
_entity.pdbx_description
1 polymer ?
#
loop_
_entity_poly.entity_id
_entity_poly.type
_entity_poly.pdbx_seq_one_letter_code
_entity_poly.pdbx_strand_id
1 'polypeptide(L)' 'MVLAMGGSSAELVSATPEPGWQMQVWKQEAWIRVDFLRGAARTSVICAWNGHPPTVVTDNHAT' A
#
# COMPACT_ATOMS: atom_id res chain seq x y z
N MET A 1 1.78 8.87 1.39
CA MET A 1 2.18 7.52 1.88
C MET A 1 3.68 7.38 1.72
N VAL A 2 4.36 6.83 2.72
CA VAL A 2 5.80 6.56 2.75
C VAL A 2 6.02 5.06 2.99
N LEU A 3 6.71 4.41 2.07
CA LEU A 3 7.25 3.06 2.24
C LEU A 3 8.77 3.14 2.35
N ALA A 4 9.33 2.49 3.37
CA ALA A 4 10.76 2.21 3.44
C ALA A 4 11.03 0.89 2.71
N MET A 5 12.00 0.89 1.82
CA MET A 5 12.40 -0.30 1.04
C MET A 5 13.85 -0.64 1.39
N GLY A 6 14.06 -1.83 1.94
CA GLY A 6 15.36 -2.47 2.10
C GLY A 6 15.66 -3.46 0.98
N GLY A 7 16.85 -4.07 0.98
CA GLY A 7 17.25 -5.01 -0.07
C GLY A 7 16.38 -6.27 -0.19
N SER A 8 15.73 -6.68 0.91
CA SER A 8 14.88 -7.89 0.97
C SER A 8 13.60 -7.70 1.79
N SER A 9 13.22 -6.46 2.10
CA SER A 9 12.04 -6.15 2.91
C SER A 9 11.50 -4.78 2.55
N ALA A 10 10.22 -4.55 2.81
CA ALA A 10 9.69 -3.20 2.84
C ALA A 10 8.77 -3.02 4.04
N GLU A 11 8.70 -1.81 4.54
CA GLU A 11 7.84 -1.44 5.64
C GLU A 11 7.01 -0.21 5.26
N LEU A 12 5.72 -0.28 5.56
CA LEU A 12 4.86 0.89 5.50
C LEU A 12 5.13 1.76 6.73
N VAL A 13 5.89 2.84 6.51
CA VAL A 13 6.28 3.80 7.56
C VAL A 13 5.15 4.75 7.87
N SER A 14 4.44 5.22 6.84
CA SER A 14 3.26 6.05 7.04
C SER A 14 2.30 5.99 5.87
N ALA A 15 1.02 6.01 6.17
CA ALA A 15 -0.01 6.34 5.20
C ALA A 15 -1.00 7.21 5.95
N THR A 16 -0.94 8.52 5.68
CA THR A 16 -1.94 9.46 6.17
C THR A 16 -2.85 9.78 4.99
N PRO A 17 -4.08 9.27 4.98
CA PRO A 17 -5.04 9.63 3.95
C PRO A 17 -5.49 11.08 4.13
N GLU A 18 -5.92 11.74 3.06
CA GLU A 18 -6.64 13.00 3.19
C GLU A 18 -7.96 12.81 3.97
N PRO A 19 -8.47 13.84 4.66
CA PRO A 19 -9.78 13.79 5.30
C PRO A 19 -10.87 13.30 4.32
N GLY A 20 -11.74 12.41 4.79
CA GLY A 20 -12.80 11.79 3.99
C GLY A 20 -12.39 10.55 3.19
N TRP A 21 -11.12 10.15 3.23
CA TRP A 21 -10.69 8.81 2.78
C TRP A 21 -10.65 7.85 3.96
N GLN A 22 -11.17 6.65 3.76
CA GLN A 22 -10.98 5.51 4.66
C GLN A 22 -9.71 4.78 4.26
N MET A 23 -8.97 4.30 5.24
CA MET A 23 -7.73 3.57 5.02
C MET A 23 -7.80 2.20 5.69
N GLN A 24 -7.49 1.16 4.94
CA GLN A 24 -7.36 -0.20 5.44
C GLN A 24 -5.97 -0.74 5.11
N VAL A 25 -5.31 -1.35 6.09
CA VAL A 25 -3.94 -1.88 5.95
C VAL A 25 -3.94 -3.36 6.26
N TRP A 26 -3.34 -4.14 5.38
CA TRP A 26 -3.04 -5.55 5.59
C TRP A 26 -1.53 -5.74 5.49
N LYS A 27 -0.96 -6.42 6.49
CA LYS A 27 0.47 -6.76 6.54
C LYS A 27 0.62 -8.27 6.61
N GLN A 28 1.50 -8.82 5.79
CA GLN A 28 1.91 -10.22 5.80
C GLN A 28 3.44 -10.32 5.67
N GLU A 29 4.01 -11.51 5.85
CA GLU A 29 5.47 -11.75 5.87
C GLU A 29 6.22 -11.22 4.64
N ALA A 30 5.61 -11.30 3.45
CA ALA A 30 6.25 -10.93 2.19
C ALA A 30 5.50 -9.84 1.40
N TRP A 31 4.46 -9.24 1.99
CA TRP A 31 3.71 -8.17 1.34
C TRP A 31 2.92 -7.29 2.32
N ILE A 32 2.70 -6.05 1.90
CA ILE A 32 1.82 -5.09 2.56
C ILE A 32 0.85 -4.55 1.52
N ARG A 33 -0.42 -4.46 1.88
CA ARG A 33 -1.45 -3.79 1.08
C ARG A 33 -2.07 -2.66 1.88
N VAL A 34 -2.28 -1.52 1.22
CA VAL A 34 -2.99 -0.38 1.74
C VAL A 34 -4.10 -0.01 0.76
N ASP A 35 -5.35 -0.03 1.22
CA ASP A 35 -6.47 0.45 0.42
C ASP A 35 -6.96 1.79 0.96
N PHE A 36 -7.08 2.74 0.06
CA PHE A 36 -7.69 4.05 0.26
C PHE A 36 -9.05 4.06 -0.44
N LEU A 37 -10.11 4.35 0.31
CA LEU A 37 -11.49 4.37 -0.17
C LEU A 37 -12.10 5.76 0.06
N ARG A 38 -12.66 6.39 -0.98
CA ARG A 38 -13.44 7.64 -0.87
C ARG A 38 -14.65 7.55 -1.79
N GLY A 39 -15.82 7.25 -1.23
CA GLY A 39 -17.04 7.07 -2.02
C GLY A 39 -16.89 5.91 -3.03
N ALA A 40 -16.97 6.22 -4.33
CA ALA A 40 -16.77 5.27 -5.42
C ALA A 40 -15.30 5.15 -5.90
N ALA A 41 -14.40 6.00 -5.39
CA ALA A 41 -12.98 5.93 -5.72
C ALA A 41 -12.25 4.98 -4.79
N ARG A 42 -11.45 4.07 -5.36
CA ARG A 42 -10.55 3.17 -4.63
C ARG A 42 -9.14 3.26 -5.19
N THR A 43 -8.18 3.45 -4.31
CA THR A 43 -6.76 3.34 -4.63
C THR A 43 -6.14 2.28 -3.75
N SER A 44 -5.63 1.21 -4.35
CA SER A 44 -4.93 0.13 -3.66
C SER A 44 -3.44 0.26 -3.93
N VAL A 45 -2.62 0.23 -2.88
CA VAL A 45 -1.17 0.16 -3.00
C VAL A 45 -0.69 -1.13 -2.37
N ILE A 46 0.00 -1.94 -3.17
CA ILE A 46 0.54 -3.24 -2.76
C ILE A 46 2.05 -3.16 -2.89
N CYS A 47 2.76 -3.51 -1.82
CA CYS A 47 4.19 -3.72 -1.84
C CYS A 47 4.47 -5.19 -1.54
N ALA A 48 5.20 -5.86 -2.42
CA ALA A 48 5.55 -7.27 -2.27
C ALA A 48 7.05 -7.50 -2.53
N TRP A 49 7.66 -8.41 -1.77
CA TRP A 49 9.09 -8.72 -1.84
C TRP A 49 9.36 -10.24 -1.70
N ASN A 50 8.54 -11.05 -2.36
CA ASN A 50 8.57 -12.51 -2.21
C ASN A 50 9.77 -13.16 -2.93
N GLY A 51 10.96 -13.04 -2.34
CA GLY A 51 12.22 -13.56 -2.91
C GLY A 51 12.88 -12.64 -3.94
N HIS A 52 12.40 -11.40 -4.05
CA HIS A 52 12.94 -10.36 -4.93
C HIS A 52 12.93 -9.00 -4.20
N PRO A 53 13.68 -7.99 -4.68
CA PRO A 53 13.60 -6.64 -4.12
C PRO A 53 12.15 -6.12 -4.11
N PRO A 54 11.76 -5.35 -3.09
CA PRO A 54 10.39 -4.89 -2.93
C PRO A 54 9.90 -4.12 -4.16
N THR A 55 8.76 -4.54 -4.69
CA THR A 55 8.08 -3.90 -5.80
C THR A 55 6.79 -3.27 -5.29
N VAL A 56 6.54 -2.02 -5.69
CA VAL A 56 5.32 -1.28 -5.34
C VAL A 56 4.43 -1.20 -6.57
N VAL A 57 3.19 -1.64 -6.40
CA VAL A 57 2.13 -1.57 -7.42
C VAL A 57 1.01 -0.71 -6.86
N THR A 58 0.62 0.31 -7.61
CA THR A 58 -0.55 1.14 -7.30
C THR A 58 -1.63 0.85 -8.33
N ASP A 59 -2.75 0.34 -7.86
CA ASP A 59 -3.96 0.17 -8.63
C ASP A 59 -4.94 1.29 -8.26
N ASN A 60 -5.38 2.06 -9.26
CA ASN A 60 -6.36 3.13 -9.06
C ASN A 60 -7.63 2.79 -9.84
N HIS A 61 -8.62 2.26 -9.15
CA HIS A 61 -9.92 1.95 -9.71
C HIS A 61 -10.89 3.08 -9.36
N ALA A 62 -10.99 4.07 -10.24
CA ALA A 62 -12.08 5.04 -10.23
C ALA A 62 -13.16 4.53 -11.20
N THR A 63 -14.35 4.29 -10.67
CA THR A 63 -15.51 3.82 -11.46
C THR A 63 -16.30 5.00 -11.99
#